data_AF-A0A1F6U465-F1
#
_entry.id   AF-A0A1F6U465-F1
#
_cell.length_a   1.000
_cell.length_b   1.000
_cell.length_c   1.000
_cell.angle_alpha   90.00
_cell.angle_beta   90.00
_cell.angle_gamma   90.00
#
_symmetry.space_group_name_H-M   'P 1'
#
loop_
_entity.id
_entity.type
_entity.pdbx_description
1 polymer ?
#
loop_
_entity_poly.entity_id
_entity_poly.type
_entity_poly.pdbx_seq_one_letter_code
_entity_poly.pdbx_strand_id
1 'polypeptide(L)'
;MEMKYWLYGLIFSVVVGGVVTALFLYALRGVLGLGDKPKLKEKGIKRVPPWFTGAVERFVFTVLIAAGVAGVTTAMMGWLALKLATNWNSNHWKNNPKAHPFAFTALLAGLVSMFFAALGGLVCTGNLWASYIASI
;
A
#
# COMPACT_ATOMS: atom_id res chain seq x y z
N MET A 1 -15.43 18.72 12.56
CA MET A 1 -14.23 17.84 12.58
C MET A 1 -13.02 18.74 12.46
N GLU A 2 -12.09 18.74 13.43
CA GLU A 2 -10.94 19.65 13.37
C GLU A 2 -10.02 19.29 12.19
N MET A 3 -9.66 20.28 11.37
CA MET A 3 -8.74 20.14 10.23
C MET A 3 -7.40 19.47 10.60
N LYS A 4 -7.02 19.54 11.88
CA LYS A 4 -5.83 18.89 12.46
C LYS A 4 -5.89 17.37 12.37
N TYR A 5 -7.03 16.73 12.67
CA TYR A 5 -7.15 15.27 12.62
C TYR A 5 -7.02 14.72 11.20
N TRP A 6 -7.57 15.45 10.23
CA TRP A 6 -7.41 15.16 8.80
C TRP A 6 -5.94 15.21 8.38
N LEU A 7 -5.24 16.29 8.77
CA LEU A 7 -3.82 16.43 8.47
C LEU A 7 -2.99 15.30 9.11
N TYR A 8 -3.25 14.99 10.38
CA TYR A 8 -2.54 13.91 11.08
C TYR A 8 -2.81 12.53 10.48
N GLY A 9 -4.06 12.22 10.13
CA GLY A 9 -4.40 10.93 9.51
C GLY A 9 -3.77 10.77 8.12
N LEU A 10 -3.75 11.84 7.31
CA LEU A 10 -3.07 11.84 6.01
C LEU A 10 -1.56 11.69 6.15
N ILE A 11 -0.92 12.46 7.03
CA ILE A 11 0.53 12.37 7.27
C ILE A 11 0.89 10.97 7.79
N PHE A 12 0.12 10.44 8.75
CA PHE A 12 0.32 9.11 9.30
C PHE A 12 0.22 8.03 8.21
N SER A 13 -0.85 8.05 7.42
CA SER A 13 -1.05 7.09 6.33
C SER A 13 0.07 7.15 5.29
N VAL A 14 0.38 8.35 4.78
CA VAL A 14 1.32 8.52 3.67
C VAL A 14 2.77 8.36 4.12
N VAL A 15 3.17 8.99 5.22
CA VAL A 15 4.57 8.99 5.67
C VAL A 15 4.86 7.72 6.47
N VAL A 16 4.16 7.50 7.59
CA VAL A 16 4.43 6.35 8.46
C VAL A 16 4.09 5.04 7.74
N GLY A 17 2.91 4.96 7.11
CA GLY A 17 2.55 3.79 6.31
C GLY A 17 3.51 3.54 5.14
N GLY A 18 4.07 4.60 4.54
CA GLY A 18 5.08 4.49 3.49
C GLY A 18 6.39 3.89 3.98
N VAL A 19 6.92 4.42 5.08
CA VAL A 19 8.16 3.92 5.70
C VAL A 19 8.00 2.48 6.16
N VAL A 20 6.92 2.17 6.89
CA VAL A 20 6.67 0.81 7.41
C VAL A 20 6.51 -0.19 6.27
N THR A 21 5.76 0.15 5.22
CA THR A 21 5.59 -0.73 4.05
C THR A 21 6.92 -0.98 3.34
N ALA A 22 7.76 0.04 3.19
CA ALA A 22 9.07 -0.09 2.56
C ALA A 22 10.00 -1.00 3.38
N LEU A 23 10.04 -0.81 4.70
CA LEU A 23 10.81 -1.64 5.63
C LEU A 23 10.30 -3.09 5.63
N PHE A 24 8.99 -3.28 5.70
CA PHE A 24 8.36 -4.61 5.62
C PHE A 24 8.73 -5.33 4.34
N LEU A 25 8.64 -4.66 3.19
CA LEU A 25 8.98 -5.25 1.90
C LEU A 25 10.48 -5.61 1.81
N TYR A 26 11.34 -4.74 2.35
CA TYR A 26 12.78 -4.99 2.40
C TYR A 26 13.10 -6.21 3.27
N ALA A 27 12.57 -6.27 4.49
CA ALA A 27 12.76 -7.38 5.41
C ALA A 27 12.21 -8.69 4.82
N LEU A 28 11.00 -8.68 4.25
CA LEU A 28 10.37 -9.85 3.66
C LEU A 28 11.20 -10.42 2.50
N ARG A 29 11.74 -9.56 1.64
CA ARG A 29 12.61 -10.00 0.53
C ARG A 29 13.97 -10.52 1.01
N GLY A 30 14.49 -9.96 2.09
CA GLY A 30 15.71 -10.43 2.75
C GLY A 30 15.51 -11.83 3.34
N VAL A 31 14.43 -12.04 4.10
CA VAL A 31 14.09 -13.35 4.70
C VAL A 31 13.88 -14.42 3.63
N LEU A 32 13.26 -14.07 2.51
CA LEU A 32 13.02 -15.00 1.39
C LEU A 32 14.24 -15.19 0.48
N GLY A 33 15.37 -14.51 0.74
CA GLY A 33 16.59 -14.65 -0.05
C GLY A 33 16.41 -14.30 -1.53
N LEU A 34 15.47 -13.42 -1.87
CA LEU A 34 15.09 -13.17 -3.27
C LEU A 34 16.18 -12.44 -4.09
N GLY A 35 17.17 -11.86 -3.40
CA GLY A 35 18.27 -11.12 -4.00
C GLY A 35 17.80 -9.86 -4.73
N ASP A 36 18.53 -9.49 -5.79
CA ASP A 36 18.19 -8.30 -6.57
C ASP A 36 16.88 -8.46 -7.35
N LYS A 37 16.08 -7.39 -7.32
CA LYS A 37 14.87 -7.30 -8.13
C LYS A 37 15.24 -7.50 -9.60
N PRO A 38 14.56 -8.41 -10.33
CA PRO A 38 14.86 -8.63 -11.73
C PRO A 38 14.71 -7.31 -12.50
N LYS A 39 15.76 -6.93 -13.23
CA LYS A 39 15.77 -5.75 -14.09
C LYS A 39 15.08 -6.11 -15.40
N LEU A 40 14.19 -5.24 -15.88
CA LEU A 40 13.63 -5.38 -17.23
C LEU A 40 14.77 -5.23 -18.23
N LYS A 41 14.86 -6.15 -19.19
CA LYS A 41 15.89 -6.11 -20.24
C LYS A 41 15.61 -5.06 -21.32
N GLU A 42 14.39 -4.53 -21.41
CA GLU A 42 14.01 -3.55 -22.43
C GLU A 42 14.42 -2.13 -22.04
N LYS A 43 15.47 -1.63 -22.70
CA LYS A 43 15.83 -0.21 -22.71
C LYS A 43 14.66 0.60 -23.29
N GLY A 44 13.99 1.41 -22.46
CA GLY A 44 13.01 2.40 -22.93
C GLY A 44 11.66 2.41 -22.20
N ILE A 45 11.33 1.40 -21.40
CA ILE A 45 10.04 1.37 -20.69
C ILE A 45 10.11 2.25 -19.44
N LYS A 46 9.46 3.43 -19.51
CA LYS A 46 9.24 4.30 -18.36
C LYS A 46 8.16 3.66 -17.47
N ARG A 47 8.52 3.25 -16.25
CA ARG A 47 7.57 2.79 -15.23
C ARG A 47 7.38 3.85 -14.16
N VAL A 48 6.14 3.97 -13.67
CA VAL A 48 5.85 4.78 -12.50
C VAL A 48 6.63 4.21 -11.30
N PRO A 49 7.34 5.04 -10.53
CA PRO A 49 8.07 4.58 -9.35
C PRO A 49 7.13 3.92 -8.34
N PRO A 50 7.47 2.74 -7.78
CA PRO A 50 6.58 2.03 -6.84
C PRO A 50 6.20 2.84 -5.60
N TRP A 51 7.10 3.71 -5.12
CA TRP A 51 6.84 4.58 -3.97
C TRP A 51 5.74 5.60 -4.26
N PHE A 52 5.66 6.09 -5.50
CA PHE A 52 4.66 7.07 -5.92
C PHE A 52 3.28 6.41 -6.04
N THR A 53 3.19 5.26 -6.70
CA THR A 53 1.95 4.48 -6.77
C THR A 53 1.42 4.14 -5.37
N GLY A 54 2.29 3.69 -4.47
CA GLY A 54 1.91 3.41 -3.08
C GLY A 54 1.44 4.64 -2.30
N ALA A 55 2.04 5.82 -2.54
CA ALA A 55 1.62 7.07 -1.91
C ALA A 55 0.24 7.53 -2.40
N VAL A 56 0.00 7.47 -3.72
CA VAL A 56 -1.30 7.82 -4.33
C VAL A 56 -2.41 6.93 -3.79
N GLU A 57 -2.17 5.62 -3.71
CA GLU A 57 -3.16 4.67 -3.19
C GLU A 57 -3.50 4.93 -1.73
N ARG A 58 -2.48 5.12 -0.90
CA ARG A 58 -2.68 5.48 0.50
C ARG A 58 -3.51 6.74 0.61
N PHE A 59 -3.17 7.78 -0.14
CA PHE A 59 -3.94 9.02 -0.16
C PHE A 59 -5.41 8.77 -0.55
N VAL A 60 -5.66 8.13 -1.69
CA VAL A 60 -7.02 7.87 -2.20
C VAL A 60 -7.84 7.05 -1.21
N PHE A 61 -7.33 5.91 -0.74
CA PHE A 61 -8.09 5.04 0.16
C PHE A 61 -8.27 5.64 1.56
N THR A 62 -7.29 6.42 2.04
CA THR A 62 -7.44 7.17 3.31
C THR A 62 -8.60 8.16 3.22
N VAL A 63 -8.68 8.93 2.13
CA VAL A 63 -9.76 9.90 1.90
C VAL A 63 -11.12 9.21 1.78
N LEU A 64 -11.19 8.11 1.02
CA LEU A 64 -12.45 7.37 0.85
C LEU A 64 -12.97 6.80 2.18
N ILE A 65 -12.09 6.29 3.04
CA ILE A 65 -12.44 5.79 4.37
C ILE A 65 -12.85 6.95 5.28
N ALA A 66 -12.08 8.04 5.28
CA ALA A 66 -12.39 9.23 6.07
C ALA A 66 -13.74 9.87 5.68
N ALA A 67 -14.11 9.79 4.40
CA ALA A 67 -15.40 10.24 3.88
C ALA A 67 -16.55 9.26 4.16
N GLY A 68 -16.28 8.09 4.76
CA GLY A 68 -17.31 7.09 5.08
C GLY A 68 -17.94 6.44 3.85
N VAL A 69 -17.22 6.37 2.72
CA VAL A 69 -17.72 5.74 1.50
C VAL A 69 -17.92 4.24 1.76
N ALA A 70 -19.12 3.73 1.44
CA ALA A 70 -19.43 2.32 1.58
C ALA A 70 -18.63 1.46 0.58
N GLY A 71 -18.26 0.24 1.00
CA GLY A 71 -17.60 -0.73 0.11
C GLY A 71 -16.11 -0.48 -0.17
N VAL A 72 -15.47 0.46 0.53
CA VAL A 72 -14.05 0.79 0.30
C VAL A 72 -13.12 -0.40 0.56
N THR A 73 -13.41 -1.23 1.57
CA THR A 73 -12.67 -2.47 1.82
C THR A 73 -12.71 -3.42 0.61
N THR A 74 -13.89 -3.57 -0.01
CA THR A 74 -14.04 -4.37 -1.23
C THR A 74 -13.23 -3.78 -2.38
N ALA A 75 -13.24 -2.46 -2.54
CA ALA A 75 -12.43 -1.77 -3.54
C ALA A 75 -10.92 -1.96 -3.30
N MET A 76 -10.45 -1.93 -2.04
CA MET A 76 -9.05 -2.19 -1.69
C MET A 76 -8.63 -3.61 -2.05
N MET A 77 -9.48 -4.61 -1.75
CA MET A 77 -9.22 -5.99 -2.14
C MET A 77 -9.23 -6.18 -3.66
N GLY A 78 -10.18 -5.56 -4.36
CA GLY A 78 -10.23 -5.55 -5.82
C GLY A 78 -9.00 -4.89 -6.44
N TRP A 79 -8.51 -3.80 -5.85
CA TRP A 79 -7.29 -3.11 -6.31
C TRP A 79 -6.04 -3.97 -6.11
N LEU A 80 -5.94 -4.68 -4.99
CA LEU A 80 -4.85 -5.63 -4.76
C LEU A 80 -4.89 -6.82 -5.73
N ALA A 81 -6.08 -7.35 -6.03
CA ALA A 81 -6.25 -8.39 -7.03
C ALA A 81 -5.83 -7.90 -8.43
N LEU A 82 -6.23 -6.69 -8.82
CA LEU A 82 -5.83 -6.07 -10.08
C LEU A 82 -4.30 -5.89 -10.16
N LYS A 83 -3.68 -5.42 -9.08
CA LYS A 83 -2.21 -5.31 -8.98
C LYS A 83 -1.50 -6.65 -9.13
N LEU A 84 -2.01 -7.69 -8.47
CA LEU A 84 -1.46 -9.02 -8.60
C LEU A 84 -1.59 -9.49 -10.05
N ALA A 85 -2.78 -9.41 -10.64
CA ALA A 85 -3.04 -9.85 -11.99
C ALA A 85 -2.15 -9.14 -13.02
N THR A 86 -2.03 -7.81 -12.93
CA THR A 86 -1.19 -7.01 -13.84
C THR A 86 0.30 -7.34 -13.71
N ASN A 87 0.79 -7.62 -12.49
CA ASN A 87 2.19 -7.96 -12.28
C ASN A 87 2.50 -9.43 -12.62
N TRP A 88 1.56 -10.34 -12.35
CA TRP A 88 1.66 -11.78 -12.60
C TRP A 88 1.56 -12.11 -14.10
N ASN A 89 0.65 -11.45 -14.83
CA ASN A 89 0.45 -11.65 -16.27
C ASN A 89 1.33 -10.75 -17.14
N SER A 90 2.33 -10.08 -16.57
CA SER A 90 3.18 -9.17 -17.34
C SER A 90 4.06 -9.97 -18.32
N ASN A 91 3.88 -9.73 -19.62
CA ASN A 91 4.66 -10.37 -20.68
C ASN A 91 6.18 -10.20 -20.51
N HIS A 92 6.61 -9.10 -19.88
CA HIS A 92 8.03 -8.83 -19.63
C HIS A 92 8.70 -9.81 -18.65
N TRP A 93 7.90 -10.60 -17.91
CA TRP A 93 8.38 -11.50 -16.88
C TRP A 93 8.16 -12.99 -17.19
N LYS A 94 7.58 -13.31 -18.35
CA LYS A 94 7.12 -14.67 -18.72
C LYS A 94 8.20 -15.76 -18.59
N ASN A 95 9.46 -15.41 -18.82
CA ASN A 95 10.59 -16.35 -18.76
C ASN A 95 11.47 -16.18 -17.50
N ASN A 96 11.01 -15.44 -16.48
CA ASN A 96 11.79 -15.16 -15.29
C ASN A 96 11.20 -15.86 -14.06
N PRO A 97 11.80 -16.97 -13.58
CA PRO A 97 11.28 -17.72 -12.43
C PRO A 97 11.26 -16.90 -11.13
N LYS A 98 12.05 -15.82 -11.03
CA LYS A 98 12.04 -14.94 -9.86
C LYS A 98 10.85 -13.97 -9.86
N ALA A 99 10.16 -13.76 -10.97
CA ALA A 99 9.14 -12.72 -11.06
C ALA A 99 7.93 -12.97 -10.15
N HIS A 100 7.48 -14.22 -10.03
CA HIS A 100 6.31 -14.57 -9.22
C HIS A 100 6.54 -14.33 -7.71
N PRO A 101 7.65 -14.76 -7.09
CA PRO A 101 7.97 -14.38 -5.71
C PRO A 101 8.06 -12.86 -5.49
N PHE A 102 8.64 -12.12 -6.44
CA PHE A 102 8.69 -10.65 -6.36
C PHE A 102 7.31 -10.00 -6.47
N ALA A 103 6.41 -10.57 -7.29
CA ALA A 103 5.04 -10.11 -7.41
C ALA A 103 4.23 -10.38 -6.15
N PHE A 104 4.39 -11.56 -5.56
CA PHE A 104 3.71 -11.94 -4.32
C PHE A 104 4.18 -11.10 -3.12
N THR A 105 5.48 -10.88 -2.96
CA THR A 105 5.99 -9.97 -1.90
C THR A 105 5.49 -8.54 -2.07
N ALA A 106 5.35 -8.06 -3.31
CA ALA A 106 4.77 -6.75 -3.59
C ALA A 106 3.26 -6.70 -3.23
N LEU A 107 2.52 -7.80 -3.40
CA LEU A 107 1.13 -7.92 -2.97
C LEU A 107 1.01 -7.85 -1.43
N LEU A 108 1.85 -8.60 -0.71
CA LEU A 108 1.87 -8.59 0.76
C LEU A 108 2.20 -7.20 1.32
N ALA A 109 3.18 -6.51 0.72
CA ALA A 109 3.45 -5.11 1.06
C ALA A 109 2.26 -4.20 0.68
N GLY A 110 1.56 -4.50 -0.40
CA GLY A 110 0.30 -3.82 -0.77
C GLY A 110 -0.77 -3.97 0.32
N LEU A 111 -0.96 -5.16 0.87
CA LEU A 111 -1.88 -5.41 1.99
C LEU A 111 -1.52 -4.58 3.23
N VAL A 112 -0.24 -4.57 3.61
CA VAL A 112 0.25 -3.73 4.72
C VAL A 112 0.02 -2.24 4.44
N SER A 113 0.29 -1.77 3.23
CA SER A 113 0.03 -0.39 2.82
C SER A 113 -1.45 -0.01 2.93
N MET A 114 -2.34 -0.93 2.54
CA MET A 114 -3.79 -0.75 2.60
C MET A 114 -4.28 -0.70 4.06
N PHE A 115 -3.68 -1.48 4.96
CA PHE A 115 -3.95 -1.40 6.39
C PHE A 115 -3.65 0.00 6.96
N PHE A 116 -2.50 0.60 6.60
CA PHE A 116 -2.19 1.97 7.02
C PHE A 116 -3.10 3.03 6.40
N ALA A 117 -3.59 2.81 5.18
CA ALA A 117 -4.61 3.69 4.59
C ALA A 117 -5.92 3.66 5.40
N ALA A 118 -6.33 2.47 5.85
CA ALA A 118 -7.50 2.31 6.70
C ALA A 118 -7.33 2.96 8.08
N LEU A 119 -6.19 2.72 8.74
CA LEU A 119 -5.88 3.38 10.01
C LEU A 119 -5.85 4.91 9.88
N GLY A 120 -5.20 5.44 8.84
CA GLY A 120 -5.19 6.88 8.59
C GLY A 120 -6.59 7.46 8.39
N GLY A 121 -7.47 6.74 7.68
CA GLY A 121 -8.86 7.16 7.49
C GLY A 121 -9.62 7.23 8.81
N LEU A 122 -9.42 6.25 9.69
CA LEU A 122 -9.99 6.23 11.04
C LEU A 122 -9.41 7.32 11.96
N VAL A 123 -8.14 7.72 11.75
CA VAL A 123 -7.55 8.87 12.45
C VAL A 123 -8.20 10.17 11.98
N CYS A 124 -8.43 10.33 10.66
CA CYS A 124 -9.11 11.50 10.11
C CYS A 124 -10.51 11.69 10.69
N THR A 125 -11.26 10.60 10.92
CA THR A 125 -12.61 10.66 11.50
C THR A 125 -12.62 10.90 13.01
N GLY A 126 -11.47 10.78 13.69
CA GLY A 126 -11.37 10.90 15.15
C GLY A 126 -11.83 9.66 15.93
N ASN A 127 -12.28 8.60 15.25
CA ASN A 127 -12.81 7.39 15.89
C ASN A 127 -11.75 6.62 16.69
N LEU A 128 -10.48 6.69 16.28
CA LEU A 128 -9.35 6.10 17.02
C LEU A 128 -9.10 6.79 18.36
N TRP A 129 -9.39 8.08 18.47
CA TRP A 129 -9.19 8.87 19.70
C TRP A 129 -10.40 8.82 20.63
N ALA A 130 -11.61 8.81 20.08
CA ALA A 130 -12.84 8.68 20.87
C ALA A 130 -12.88 7.39 21.72
N SER A 131 -12.27 6.32 21.22
CA SER A 131 -12.15 5.03 21.93
C SER A 131 -11.20 5.11 23.14
N TYR A 132 -10.16 5.95 23.06
CA TYR A 132 -9.16 6.13 24.12
C TYR A 132 -9.59 7.13 25.20
N ILE A 133 -10.47 8.09 24.87
CA ILE A 133 -10.99 9.07 25.85
C ILE A 133 -12.18 8.50 26.64
N ALA A 134 -12.95 7.57 26.06
CA ALA A 134 -14.03 6.88 26.78
C ALA A 134 -13.54 5.79 27.77
N SER A 135 -12.24 5.55 27.85
CA SER A 135 -11.60 4.54 28.71
C SER A 135 -10.77 5.14 29.86
N ILE A 136 -10.88 6.46 30.09
CA ILE A 136 -10.40 7.19 31.28
C ILE A 136 -11.61 7.78 31.99
#